data_AF-A0AAU9PVQ5-F1
#
_entry.id   AF-A0AAU9PVQ5-F1
#
_cell.length_a   1.000
_cell.length_b   1.000
_cell.length_c   1.000
_cell.angle_alpha   90.00
_cell.angle_beta   90.00
_cell.angle_gamma   90.00
#
_symmetry.space_group_name_H-M   'P 1'
#
loop_
_entity.id
_entity.type
_entity.pdbx_description
1 polymer ?
#
loop_
_entity_poly.entity_id
_entity_poly.type
_entity_poly.pdbx_seq_one_letter_code
_entity_poly.pdbx_strand_id
1 'polypeptide(L)'
;METGKLVVGRVGDKSTVTRCFSKYPLKFIIPTKAGRSETDAVWIYTLTYGGGIVSGDCISVDLTVEDGCTAVLTTQASTKVYKSVALKCSEQMMEIQ
;
A
#
# COMPACT_ATOMS: atom_id res chain seq x y z
N MET A 1 10.17 -11.85 2.46
CA MET A 1 10.23 -10.77 3.48
C MET A 1 9.29 -9.66 3.04
N GLU A 2 8.31 -9.33 3.85
CA GLU A 2 7.31 -8.27 3.60
C GLU A 2 7.96 -6.94 3.19
N THR A 3 7.37 -6.23 2.21
CA THR A 3 7.82 -4.88 1.81
C THR A 3 6.94 -3.77 2.37
N GLY A 4 5.70 -4.06 2.73
CA GLY A 4 4.83 -3.11 3.39
C GLY A 4 3.76 -3.77 4.25
N LYS A 5 3.46 -3.13 5.38
CA LYS A 5 2.40 -3.52 6.31
C LYS A 5 1.54 -2.32 6.65
N LEU A 6 0.22 -2.48 6.59
CA LEU A 6 -0.74 -1.49 7.04
C LEU A 6 -1.78 -2.13 7.94
N VAL A 7 -2.12 -1.45 9.03
CA VAL A 7 -3.28 -1.79 9.86
C VAL A 7 -4.14 -0.56 9.96
N VAL A 8 -5.39 -0.67 9.53
CA VAL A 8 -6.43 0.33 9.75
C VAL A 8 -7.30 -0.16 10.88
N GLY A 9 -7.22 0.54 12.00
CA GLY A 9 -7.96 0.23 13.22
C GLY A 9 -8.84 1.38 13.68
N ARG A 10 -9.63 1.10 14.70
CA ARG A 10 -10.55 2.09 15.27
C ARG A 10 -9.84 2.93 16.33
N VAL A 11 -9.83 4.26 16.15
CA VAL A 11 -9.38 5.22 17.17
C VAL A 11 -10.50 6.22 17.42
N GLY A 12 -11.11 6.17 18.60
CA GLY A 12 -12.38 6.86 18.86
C GLY A 12 -13.45 6.37 17.90
N ASP A 13 -14.17 7.30 17.26
CA ASP A 13 -15.23 6.98 16.29
C ASP A 13 -14.74 6.99 14.82
N LYS A 14 -13.41 6.95 14.59
CA LYS A 14 -12.82 7.10 13.25
C LYS A 14 -11.90 5.94 12.86
N SER A 15 -11.97 5.56 11.60
CA SER A 15 -11.01 4.70 10.92
C SER A 15 -9.65 5.39 10.87
N THR A 16 -8.59 4.75 11.36
CA THR A 16 -7.25 5.35 11.50
C THR A 16 -6.16 4.35 11.17
N VAL A 17 -5.08 4.78 10.51
CA VAL A 17 -3.88 3.93 10.37
C VAL A 17 -3.18 3.81 11.71
N THR A 18 -3.25 2.63 12.32
CA THR A 18 -2.63 2.32 13.62
C THR A 18 -1.23 1.75 13.46
N ARG A 19 -0.92 1.18 12.28
CA ARG A 19 0.42 0.71 11.91
C ARG A 19 0.71 0.97 10.45
N CYS A 20 1.89 1.50 10.16
CA CYS A 20 2.38 1.70 8.79
C CYS A 20 3.87 1.36 8.73
N PHE A 21 4.22 0.42 7.86
CA PHE A 21 5.59 0.07 7.54
C PHE A 21 5.74 -0.03 6.03
N SER A 22 6.83 0.50 5.48
CA SER A 22 7.21 0.30 4.09
C SER A 22 8.74 0.35 3.96
N LYS A 23 9.30 -0.46 3.07
CA LYS A 23 10.72 -0.39 2.69
C LYS A 23 10.86 -0.23 1.18
N TYR A 24 12.00 0.27 0.72
CA TYR A 24 12.32 0.40 -0.70
C TYR A 24 12.03 -0.91 -1.45
N PRO A 25 11.39 -0.86 -2.64
CA PRO A 25 11.00 0.37 -3.36
C PRO A 25 9.61 0.92 -2.98
N LEU A 26 8.90 0.36 -1.99
CA LEU A 26 7.54 0.76 -1.64
C LEU A 26 7.48 2.02 -0.74
N LYS A 27 6.44 2.84 -0.93
CA LYS A 27 6.04 3.92 -0.02
C LYS A 27 4.51 3.98 0.09
N PHE A 28 4.02 4.28 1.29
CA PHE A 28 2.63 4.68 1.52
C PHE A 28 2.51 6.18 1.81
N ILE A 29 1.49 6.82 1.26
CA ILE A 29 1.08 8.17 1.62
C ILE A 29 -0.37 8.11 2.13
N ILE A 30 -0.59 8.66 3.32
CA ILE A 30 -1.89 8.64 4.00
C ILE A 30 -2.35 10.09 4.20
N PRO A 31 -3.00 10.70 3.19
CA PRO A 31 -3.49 12.07 3.31
C PRO A 31 -4.71 12.14 4.24
N THR A 32 -4.79 13.23 5.01
CA THR A 32 -5.93 13.49 5.92
C THR A 32 -7.10 14.20 5.24
N LYS A 33 -6.96 14.62 3.98
CA LYS A 33 -7.95 15.41 3.23
C LYS A 33 -8.18 14.89 1.80
N ALA A 34 -8.18 13.57 1.62
CA ALA A 34 -8.46 12.97 0.30
C ALA A 34 -9.96 12.71 0.05
N GLY A 35 -10.77 12.58 1.10
CA GLY A 35 -12.22 12.46 1.04
C GLY A 35 -12.93 13.67 1.65
N ARG A 36 -14.28 13.66 1.58
CA ARG A 36 -15.10 14.63 2.32
C ARG A 36 -14.95 14.39 3.82
N SER A 37 -15.07 15.45 4.64
CA SER A 37 -14.92 15.39 6.10
C SER A 37 -15.88 14.42 6.79
N GLU A 38 -17.05 14.18 6.19
CA GLU A 38 -18.10 13.32 6.72
C GLU A 38 -17.84 11.84 6.44
N THR A 39 -16.97 11.52 5.47
CA THR A 39 -16.64 10.13 5.11
C THR A 39 -15.63 9.57 6.10
N ASP A 40 -16.03 8.56 6.87
CA ASP A 40 -15.09 7.80 7.70
C ASP A 40 -14.35 6.75 6.86
N ALA A 41 -13.27 7.16 6.19
CA ALA A 41 -12.40 6.25 5.45
C ALA A 41 -10.96 6.77 5.42
N VAL A 42 -10.01 5.84 5.57
CA VAL A 42 -8.58 6.13 5.40
C VAL A 42 -8.20 5.98 3.93
N TRP A 43 -7.69 7.04 3.32
CA TRP A 43 -7.11 6.96 1.98
C TRP A 43 -5.63 6.58 2.06
N ILE A 44 -5.24 5.56 1.32
CA ILE A 44 -3.90 4.99 1.30
C ILE A 44 -3.40 4.98 -0.13
N TYR A 45 -2.42 5.82 -0.42
CA TYR A 45 -1.80 5.91 -1.73
C TYR A 45 -0.55 5.04 -1.76
N THR A 46 -0.58 3.98 -2.57
CA THR A 46 0.56 3.08 -2.76
C THR A 46 1.45 3.57 -3.89
N LEU A 47 2.74 3.71 -3.60
CA LEU A 47 3.75 4.19 -4.54
C LEU A 47 4.95 3.26 -4.56
N THR A 48 5.60 3.18 -5.71
CA THR A 48 6.92 2.57 -5.87
C THR A 48 7.92 3.67 -6.26
N TYR A 49 9.05 3.73 -5.57
CA TYR A 49 10.18 4.59 -5.92
C TYR A 49 10.77 4.11 -7.25
N GLY A 50 11.05 5.04 -8.15
CA GLY A 50 11.57 4.75 -9.49
C GLY A 50 10.52 4.85 -10.60
N GLY A 51 10.93 4.54 -11.83
CA GLY A 51 10.08 4.62 -13.02
C GLY A 51 9.22 3.37 -13.28
N GLY A 52 9.32 2.35 -12.42
CA GLY A 52 8.71 1.03 -12.59
C GLY A 52 9.45 -0.05 -11.79
N ILE A 53 8.97 -1.28 -11.91
CA ILE A 53 9.53 -2.46 -11.25
C ILE A 53 10.61 -3.08 -12.14
N VAL A 54 11.76 -3.41 -11.55
CA VAL A 54 12.91 -3.99 -12.27
C VAL A 54 13.17 -5.44 -11.86
N SER A 55 14.06 -6.11 -12.61
CA SER A 55 14.37 -7.52 -12.39
C SER A 55 14.89 -7.80 -10.97
N GLY A 56 14.20 -8.70 -10.26
CA GLY A 56 14.51 -9.07 -8.88
C GLY A 56 13.76 -8.29 -7.81
N ASP A 57 12.94 -7.30 -8.18
CA ASP A 57 12.06 -6.63 -7.23
C ASP A 57 10.92 -7.56 -6.80
N CYS A 58 10.74 -7.71 -5.49
CA CYS A 58 9.65 -8.46 -4.88
C CYS A 58 8.88 -7.55 -3.94
N ILE A 59 7.68 -7.11 -4.34
CA ILE A 59 6.82 -6.23 -3.54
C ILE A 59 5.65 -7.05 -2.99
N SER A 60 5.58 -7.18 -1.66
CA SER A 60 4.48 -7.78 -0.92
C SER A 60 3.93 -6.76 0.08
N VAL A 61 2.62 -6.51 -0.02
CA VAL A 61 1.85 -5.63 0.86
C VAL A 61 0.79 -6.43 1.58
N ASP A 62 0.80 -6.35 2.91
CA ASP A 62 -0.23 -6.87 3.81
C ASP A 62 -1.03 -5.69 4.38
N LEU A 63 -2.34 -5.70 4.15
CA LEU A 63 -3.29 -4.71 4.68
C LEU A 63 -4.34 -5.41 5.54
N THR A 64 -4.40 -5.05 6.81
CA THR A 64 -5.48 -5.46 7.71
C THR A 64 -6.44 -4.29 7.91
N VAL A 65 -7.75 -4.53 7.75
CA VAL A 65 -8.80 -3.56 8.08
C VAL A 65 -9.67 -4.14 9.19
N GLU A 66 -9.57 -3.58 10.40
CA GLU A 66 -10.30 -4.06 11.56
C GLU A 66 -11.81 -3.77 11.45
N ASP A 67 -12.61 -4.49 12.24
CA ASP A 67 -14.06 -4.42 12.25
C ASP A 67 -14.60 -2.99 12.31
N GLY A 68 -15.52 -2.70 11.39
CA GLY A 68 -16.17 -1.40 11.26
C GLY A 68 -15.27 -0.29 10.73
N CYS A 69 -14.01 -0.54 10.38
CA CYS A 69 -13.16 0.45 9.73
C CYS A 69 -13.31 0.43 8.22
N THR A 70 -13.02 1.55 7.56
CA THR A 70 -13.02 1.65 6.10
C THR A 70 -11.67 2.18 5.60
N ALA A 71 -11.12 1.52 4.59
CA ALA A 71 -9.90 1.93 3.93
C ALA A 71 -10.10 1.97 2.41
N VAL A 72 -9.44 2.94 1.76
CA VAL A 72 -9.34 3.05 0.31
C VAL A 72 -7.88 2.91 -0.06
N LEU A 73 -7.50 1.76 -0.59
CA LEU A 73 -6.15 1.50 -1.10
C LEU A 73 -6.11 1.83 -2.59
N THR A 74 -5.30 2.81 -2.99
CA THR A 74 -5.08 3.13 -4.40
C THR A 74 -3.80 2.47 -4.89
N THR A 75 -3.84 1.94 -6.12
CA THR A 75 -2.64 1.45 -6.82
C THR A 75 -2.03 2.56 -7.67
N GLN A 76 -0.79 2.36 -8.13
CA GLN A 76 -0.22 3.19 -9.18
C GLN A 76 -1.09 3.07 -10.44
N ALA A 77 -1.25 4.17 -11.18
CA ALA A 77 -2.05 4.19 -12.41
C ALA A 77 -1.46 3.28 -13.51
N SER A 78 -0.14 3.22 -13.65
CA SER A 78 0.53 2.31 -14.59
C SER A 78 1.85 1.83 -14.01
N THR A 79 1.91 0.55 -13.66
CA THR A 79 3.15 -0.11 -13.27
C THR A 79 3.96 -0.43 -14.52
N LYS A 80 5.09 0.24 -14.73
CA LYS A 80 6.03 -0.14 -15.80
C LYS A 80 6.83 -1.33 -15.32
N VAL A 81 6.88 -2.38 -16.12
CA VAL A 81 7.68 -3.59 -15.83
C VAL A 81 8.85 -3.62 -16.81
N TYR A 82 10.07 -3.56 -16.29
CA TYR A 82 11.29 -3.64 -17.09
C TYR A 82 11.67 -5.09 -17.37
N LYS A 83 12.47 -5.30 -18.43
CA LYS A 83 12.90 -6.64 -18.87
C LYS A 83 13.62 -7.39 -17.73
N SER A 84 13.18 -8.61 -17.46
CA SER A 84 13.88 -9.55 -16.59
C SER A 84 15.27 -9.90 -17.13
N VAL A 85 16.28 -9.93 -16.26
CA VAL A 85 17.66 -10.34 -16.58
C VAL A 85 18.02 -11.61 -15.82
N ALA A 86 18.74 -12.52 -16.50
CA ALA A 86 19.05 -13.85 -16.00
C ALA A 86 17.77 -14.61 -15.55
N LEU A 87 17.80 -15.26 -14.39
CA LEU A 87 16.67 -16.02 -13.83
C LEU A 87 15.84 -15.23 -12.81
N LYS A 88 15.97 -13.89 -12.78
CA LYS A 88 15.28 -13.03 -11.81
C LYS A 88 13.97 -12.51 -12.36
N CYS A 89 12.86 -12.87 -11.70
CA CYS A 89 11.54 -12.31 -11.96
C CYS A 89 11.31 -11.04 -11.12
N SER A 90 10.35 -10.22 -11.53
CA SER A 90 9.77 -9.17 -10.71
C SER A 90 8.35 -9.56 -10.30
N GLU A 91 7.97 -9.33 -9.05
CA GLU A 91 6.65 -9.68 -8.53
C GLU A 91 6.05 -8.57 -7.67
N GLN A 92 4.72 -8.43 -7.74
CA GLN A 92 3.94 -7.54 -6.89
C GLN A 92 2.68 -8.26 -6.42
N MET A 93 2.49 -8.32 -5.10
CA MET A 93 1.35 -8.94 -4.44
C MET A 93 0.77 -7.98 -3.39
N MET A 94 -0.55 -7.82 -3.43
CA MET A 94 -1.31 -7.06 -2.44
C MET A 94 -2.37 -7.98 -1.86
N GLU A 95 -2.35 -8.18 -0.55
CA GLU A 95 -3.29 -9.02 0.17
C GLU A 95 -4.02 -8.19 1.22
N ILE A 96 -5.33 -8.42 1.34
CA ILE A 96 -6.18 -7.78 2.34
C ILE A 96 -6.73 -8.87 3.25
N GLN A 97 -6.57 -8.68 4.55
CA GLN A 97 -7.07 -9.55 5.61
C GLN A 97 -8.27 -8.91 6.31
#